data_AF-A0A0C9UCK3-F1
#
_entry.id   AF-A0A0C9UCK3-F1
#
_cell.length_a   1.000
_cell.length_b   1.000
_cell.length_c   1.000
_cell.angle_alpha   90.00
_cell.angle_beta   90.00
_cell.angle_gamma   90.00
#
_symmetry.space_group_name_H-M   'P 1'
#
loop_
_entity.id
_entity.type
_entity.pdbx_description
1 polymer ?
#
loop_
_entity_poly.entity_id
_entity_poly.type
_entity_poly.pdbx_seq_one_letter_code
_entity_poly.pdbx_strand_id
1 'polypeptide(L)'
;CPDGNIAPHSACCPFFALRDDMLEHLFQGVCGEDAHQAVRLIFHDSIGFSQEMHAKGIFSGGGADGSVLVFPDVEANRSENAGI
;
A
#
# COMPACT_ATOMS: atom_id res chain seq x y z
N CYS A 1 -16.55 1.31 18.14
CA CYS A 1 -16.94 0.66 16.87
C CYS A 1 -18.06 -0.32 17.16
N PRO A 2 -18.91 -0.69 16.18
CA PRO A 2 -20.08 -1.56 16.41
C PRO A 2 -19.73 -2.94 17.01
N ASP A 3 -18.50 -3.38 16.81
CA ASP A 3 -17.87 -4.60 17.31
C ASP A 3 -17.27 -4.48 18.72
N GLY A 4 -17.38 -3.32 19.37
CA GLY A 4 -16.81 -3.06 20.69
C GLY A 4 -15.37 -2.51 20.69
N ASN A 5 -14.69 -2.43 19.54
CA ASN A 5 -13.36 -1.83 19.47
C ASN A 5 -13.40 -0.30 19.72
N ILE A 6 -12.33 0.24 20.31
CA ILE A 6 -12.19 1.68 20.54
C ILE A 6 -11.36 2.29 19.42
N ALA A 7 -11.92 3.30 18.73
CA ALA A 7 -11.23 4.05 17.68
C ALA A 7 -11.28 5.56 18.00
N PRO A 8 -10.23 6.32 17.62
CA PRO A 8 -10.23 7.79 17.78
C PRO A 8 -11.20 8.49 16.82
N HIS A 9 -11.57 7.84 15.71
CA HIS A 9 -12.53 8.35 14.73
C HIS A 9 -13.40 7.21 14.20
N SER A 10 -14.68 7.47 13.92
CA SER A 10 -15.63 6.44 13.46
C SER A 10 -15.24 5.84 12.11
N ALA A 11 -14.63 6.63 11.22
CA ALA A 11 -14.09 6.15 9.95
C ALA A 11 -12.99 5.09 10.09
N CYS A 12 -12.37 4.94 11.27
CA CYS A 12 -11.36 3.92 11.50
C CYS A 12 -11.95 2.54 11.83
N CYS A 13 -13.24 2.46 12.16
CA CYS A 13 -13.86 1.21 12.59
C CYS A 13 -13.77 0.06 11.59
N PRO A 14 -13.93 0.27 10.26
CA PRO A 14 -13.77 -0.80 9.29
C PRO A 14 -12.37 -1.44 9.27
N PHE A 15 -11.33 -0.70 9.69
CA PHE A 15 -9.95 -1.22 9.67
C PHE A 15 -9.68 -2.31 10.70
N PHE A 16 -10.53 -2.49 11.72
CA PHE A 16 -10.40 -3.62 12.64
C PHE A 16 -10.71 -4.94 11.94
N ALA A 17 -11.81 -4.99 11.18
CA ALA A 17 -12.17 -6.17 10.38
C ALA A 17 -11.10 -6.44 9.30
N LEU A 18 -10.57 -5.38 8.65
CA LEU A 18 -9.49 -5.53 7.69
C LEU A 18 -8.20 -6.06 8.34
N ARG A 19 -7.81 -5.54 9.51
CA ARG A 19 -6.65 -6.04 10.27
C ARG A 19 -6.80 -7.52 10.56
N ASP A 20 -7.96 -7.94 11.07
CA ASP A 20 -8.20 -9.32 11.47
C ASP A 20 -8.16 -10.26 10.25
N ASP A 21 -8.77 -9.85 9.15
CA ASP A 21 -8.72 -10.59 7.87
C ASP A 21 -7.29 -10.70 7.32
N MET A 22 -6.52 -9.60 7.30
CA MET A 22 -5.13 -9.62 6.84
C MET A 22 -4.25 -10.47 7.75
N LEU A 23 -4.44 -10.43 9.07
CA LEU A 23 -3.66 -11.25 10.00
C LEU A 23 -3.99 -12.74 9.85
N GLU A 24 -5.25 -13.10 9.63
CA GLU A 24 -5.69 -14.49 9.49
C GLU A 24 -5.33 -15.09 8.13
N HIS A 25 -5.63 -14.39 7.04
CA HIS A 25 -5.60 -14.98 5.69
C HIS A 25 -4.38 -14.59 4.86
N LEU A 26 -3.78 -13.42 5.10
CA LEU A 26 -2.62 -12.97 4.33
C LEU A 26 -1.33 -13.22 5.10
N PHE A 27 -1.16 -12.59 6.26
CA PHE A 27 0.08 -12.65 7.04
C PHE A 27 0.18 -13.87 7.95
N GLN A 28 -0.93 -14.58 8.19
CA GLN A 28 -0.99 -15.79 9.02
C GLN A 28 -0.39 -15.57 10.43
N GLY A 29 -0.49 -14.34 10.95
CA GLY A 29 0.07 -13.93 12.24
C GLY A 29 1.60 -13.95 12.35
N VAL A 30 2.34 -14.05 11.23
CA VAL A 30 3.81 -14.13 11.22
C VAL A 30 4.46 -12.99 10.44
N CYS A 31 5.71 -12.68 10.79
CA CYS A 31 6.58 -11.84 9.96
C CYS A 31 7.27 -12.70 8.90
N GLY A 32 6.48 -13.12 7.90
CA GLY A 32 6.90 -13.99 6.80
C GLY A 32 6.98 -13.25 5.47
N GLU A 33 6.97 -14.03 4.37
CA GLU A 33 7.12 -13.50 3.01
C GLU A 33 6.08 -12.43 2.67
N ASP A 34 4.80 -12.68 2.92
CA ASP A 34 3.73 -11.71 2.59
C ASP A 34 3.87 -10.41 3.40
N ALA A 35 4.35 -10.49 4.64
CA ALA A 35 4.66 -9.30 5.44
C ALA A 35 5.85 -8.52 4.86
N HIS A 36 6.90 -9.22 4.41
CA HIS A 36 8.04 -8.59 3.74
C HIS A 36 7.61 -7.92 2.43
N GLN A 37 6.79 -8.59 1.62
CA GLN A 37 6.27 -8.03 0.36
C GLN A 37 5.34 -6.85 0.59
N ALA A 38 4.48 -6.88 1.61
CA ALA A 38 3.65 -5.71 1.95
C ALA A 38 4.49 -4.48 2.32
N VAL A 39 5.55 -4.66 3.11
CA VAL A 39 6.48 -3.56 3.46
C VAL A 39 7.20 -3.05 2.21
N ARG A 40 7.65 -3.95 1.33
CA ARG A 40 8.28 -3.58 0.06
C ARG A 40 7.30 -2.79 -0.83
N LEU A 41 6.08 -3.28 -1.00
CA LEU A 41 5.04 -2.68 -1.83
C LEU A 41 4.74 -1.23 -1.41
N ILE A 42 4.70 -0.94 -0.11
CA ILE A 42 4.50 0.43 0.41
C ILE A 42 5.55 1.39 -0.15
N PHE A 43 6.83 0.99 -0.18
CA PHE A 43 7.89 1.83 -0.74
C PHE A 43 7.71 2.03 -2.24
N HIS A 44 7.46 0.94 -2.99
CA HIS A 44 7.38 1.01 -4.44
C HIS A 44 6.17 1.81 -4.95
N ASP A 45 5.05 1.78 -4.24
CA ASP A 45 3.92 2.70 -4.49
C ASP A 45 4.33 4.14 -4.13
N SER A 46 4.79 4.35 -2.89
CA SER A 46 5.01 5.70 -2.35
C SER A 46 6.12 6.49 -3.03
N ILE A 47 7.15 5.82 -3.53
CA ILE A 47 8.34 6.48 -4.07
C ILE A 47 8.16 7.00 -5.50
N GLY A 48 7.06 6.64 -6.17
CA GLY A 48 6.61 7.19 -7.44
C GLY A 48 6.16 8.65 -7.31
N PHE A 49 7.03 9.53 -6.84
CA PHE A 49 6.76 10.96 -6.62
C PHE A 49 8.04 11.79 -6.85
N SER A 50 7.94 12.86 -7.64
CA SER A 50 9.08 13.73 -7.96
C SER A 50 8.73 15.22 -7.95
N GLN A 51 9.28 15.94 -6.97
CA GLN A 51 9.17 17.39 -6.88
C GLN A 51 9.84 18.09 -8.07
N GLU A 52 10.94 17.54 -8.57
CA GLU A 52 11.67 18.11 -9.71
C GLU A 52 10.85 17.99 -11.01
N MET A 53 10.22 16.85 -11.25
CA MET A 53 9.35 16.67 -12.42
C MET A 53 8.12 17.57 -12.33
N HIS A 54 7.54 17.71 -11.13
CA HIS A 54 6.43 18.62 -10.89
C HIS A 54 6.81 20.07 -11.22
N ALA A 55 7.98 20.53 -10.77
CA ALA A 55 8.49 21.88 -11.05
C ALA A 55 8.72 22.13 -12.55
N LYS A 56 8.93 21.07 -13.35
CA LYS A 56 9.05 21.12 -14.81
C LYS A 56 7.71 21.01 -15.55
N GLY A 57 6.58 20.89 -14.83
CA GLY A 57 5.26 20.69 -15.42
C GLY A 57 5.06 19.30 -16.06
N ILE A 58 5.88 18.33 -15.68
CA ILE A 58 5.77 16.93 -16.13
C ILE A 58 5.03 16.15 -15.04
N PHE A 59 4.23 15.14 -15.43
CA PHE A 59 3.63 14.22 -14.47
C PHE A 59 4.71 13.64 -13.55
N SER A 60 4.55 13.83 -12.24
CA SER A 60 5.54 13.52 -11.22
C SER A 60 5.30 12.21 -10.48
N GLY A 61 4.22 11.51 -10.82
CA GLY A 61 3.65 10.45 -9.98
C GLY A 61 2.93 11.03 -8.74
N GLY A 62 2.04 10.23 -8.13
CA GLY A 62 1.18 10.63 -7.01
C GLY A 62 1.68 10.21 -5.63
N GLY A 63 2.77 9.45 -5.55
CA GLY A 63 3.28 8.90 -4.30
C GLY A 63 2.39 7.79 -3.76
N ALA A 64 2.04 7.84 -2.48
CA ALA A 64 1.22 6.81 -1.82
C ALA A 64 -0.26 6.89 -2.25
N ASP A 65 -0.54 6.54 -3.49
CA ASP A 65 -1.84 6.67 -4.15
C ASP A 65 -2.44 5.32 -4.60
N GLY A 66 -1.74 4.20 -4.39
CA GLY A 66 -2.17 2.86 -4.78
C GLY A 66 -2.03 2.58 -6.28
N SER A 67 -1.35 3.44 -7.03
CA SER A 67 -1.17 3.32 -8.49
C SER A 67 -0.55 1.98 -8.90
N VAL A 68 0.35 1.42 -8.09
CA VAL A 68 0.95 0.09 -8.35
C VAL A 68 -0.08 -1.04 -8.39
N LEU A 69 -1.19 -0.91 -7.63
CA LEU A 69 -2.29 -1.89 -7.62
C LEU A 69 -3.37 -1.58 -8.68
N VAL A 70 -3.54 -0.30 -9.01
CA VAL A 70 -4.54 0.16 -10.00
C VAL A 70 -4.04 -0.04 -11.44
N PHE A 71 -2.72 0.04 -11.67
CA PHE A 71 -2.08 -0.11 -12.98
C PHE A 71 -1.02 -1.23 -12.98
N PRO A 72 -1.41 -2.48 -12.66
CA PRO A 72 -0.45 -3.57 -12.42
C PRO A 72 0.37 -3.92 -13.67
N ASP A 73 -0.20 -3.77 -14.88
CA ASP A 73 0.49 -4.06 -16.13
C ASP A 73 1.48 -2.96 -16.57
N VAL A 74 1.45 -1.80 -15.93
CA VAL A 74 2.35 -0.68 -16.24
C VAL A 74 3.49 -0.64 -15.23
N GLU A 75 3.15 -0.65 -13.95
CA GLU A 75 4.12 -0.42 -12.89
C GLU A 75 4.88 -1.68 -12.50
N ALA A 76 4.22 -2.84 -12.39
CA ALA A 76 4.90 -4.09 -12.04
C ALA A 76 5.89 -4.56 -13.13
N ASN A 77 5.70 -4.10 -14.36
CA ASN A 77 6.58 -4.42 -15.49
C ASN A 77 7.82 -3.53 -15.60
N ARG A 78 8.02 -2.57 -14.69
CA ARG A 78 9.27 -1.81 -14.62
C ARG A 78 10.39 -2.66 -14.02
N SER A 79 11.61 -2.49 -14.49
CA SER A 79 12.78 -3.24 -14.00
C SER A 79 12.99 -3.09 -12.49
N GLU A 80 12.70 -1.92 -11.97
CA GLU A 80 12.83 -1.58 -10.55
C GLU A 80 11.78 -2.29 -9.69
N ASN A 81 10.65 -2.68 -10.29
CA ASN A 81 9.52 -3.32 -9.64
C ASN A 81 9.50 -4.84 -9.82
N ALA A 82 10.59 -5.45 -10.33
CA ALA A 82 10.64 -6.88 -10.58
C ALA A 82 10.36 -7.71 -9.32
N GLY A 83 9.34 -8.57 -9.38
CA GLY A 83 8.96 -9.48 -8.30
C GLY A 83 8.17 -8.84 -7.15
N ILE A 84 7.59 -7.66 -7.37
CA ILE A 84 6.46 -7.14 -6.60
C ILE A 84 5.18 -7.67 -7.25
#